data_AF-A0A2E6IX81-F1
#
_entry.id   AF-A0A2E6IX81-F1
#
_cell.length_a   1.000
_cell.length_b   1.000
_cell.length_c   1.000
_cell.angle_alpha   90.00
_cell.angle_beta   90.00
_cell.angle_gamma   90.00
#
_symmetry.space_group_name_H-M   'P 1'
#
loop_
_entity.id
_entity.type
_entity.pdbx_description
1 polymer ?
#
loop_
_entity_poly.entity_id
_entity_poly.type
_entity_poly.pdbx_seq_one_letter_code
_entity_poly.pdbx_strand_id
1 'polypeptide(L)' 'MKKNFLLTLALFLLSSCTDSDNYKFIQTKSSNFCLSNEYQICINAIKTRCPSNFSIKAKQKYEYYIDSDRIIVEFVCSKG' A
#
# COMPACT_ATOMS: atom_id res chain seq x y z
N MET A 1 -4.95 47.20 8.36
CA MET A 1 -5.51 45.84 8.19
C MET A 1 -4.90 45.16 6.97
N LYS A 2 -3.72 44.52 7.10
CA LYS A 2 -3.11 43.68 6.04
C LYS A 2 -2.09 42.72 6.68
N LYS A 3 -2.54 41.62 7.26
CA LYS A 3 -1.68 40.49 7.66
C LYS A 3 -2.50 39.21 7.65
N ASN A 4 -2.90 38.72 6.47
CA ASN A 4 -3.51 37.39 6.30
C ASN A 4 -3.26 36.89 4.85
N PHE A 5 -2.03 36.99 4.34
CA PHE A 5 -1.70 36.54 2.98
C PHE A 5 -0.44 35.66 2.89
N LEU A 6 0.01 35.09 4.01
CA LEU A 6 1.21 34.24 4.05
C LEU A 6 0.94 32.79 4.42
N LEU A 7 -0.29 32.43 4.81
CA LEU A 7 -0.61 31.09 5.29
C LEU A 7 -1.13 30.12 4.22
N THR A 8 -1.48 30.59 3.03
CA THR A 8 -2.08 29.74 1.99
C THR A 8 -1.07 29.07 1.06
N LEU A 9 0.20 29.51 1.03
CA LEU A 9 1.20 28.97 0.10
C LEU A 9 1.84 27.66 0.58
N ALA A 10 1.78 27.36 1.88
CA ALA A 10 2.37 26.14 2.46
C ALA A 10 1.53 24.86 2.25
N LEU A 11 0.26 24.97 1.82
CA LEU A 11 -0.61 23.82 1.59
C LEU A 11 -0.45 23.17 0.21
N PHE A 12 0.21 23.83 -0.75
CA PHE A 12 0.40 23.31 -2.11
C PHE A 12 1.65 22.44 -2.29
N LEU A 13 2.52 22.32 -1.29
CA LEU A 13 3.76 21.53 -1.37
C LEU A 13 3.61 20.05 -0.96
N LEU A 14 2.40 19.61 -0.60
CA LEU A 14 2.11 18.20 -0.27
C LEU A 14 1.49 17.40 -1.43
N SER A 15 1.41 17.97 -2.65
CA SER A 15 1.23 17.15 -3.84
C SER A 15 2.54 16.44 -4.16
N SER A 16 2.97 15.57 -3.25
CA SER A 16 3.99 14.56 -3.49
C SER A 16 3.63 13.87 -4.80
N CYS A 17 4.60 13.80 -5.71
CA CYS A 17 4.53 13.03 -6.95
C CYS A 17 3.72 11.76 -6.74
N THR A 18 2.67 11.56 -7.54
CA THR A 18 2.05 10.25 -7.68
C THR A 18 3.08 9.36 -8.36
N ASP A 19 3.94 8.74 -7.56
CA ASP A 19 4.62 7.54 -8.00
C ASP A 19 3.51 6.62 -8.51
N SER A 20 3.63 6.23 -9.78
CA SER A 20 2.86 5.13 -10.33
C SER A 20 3.13 3.96 -9.39
N ASP A 21 2.23 3.74 -8.43
CA ASP A 21 2.42 2.83 -7.32
C ASP A 21 3.00 1.52 -7.86
N ASN A 22 4.28 1.26 -7.57
CA ASN A 22 5.06 0.16 -8.15
C ASN A 22 4.68 -1.19 -7.51
N TYR A 23 3.39 -1.43 -7.30
CA TYR A 23 2.87 -2.70 -6.82
C TYR A 23 1.92 -3.37 -7.81
N LYS A 24 1.96 -4.69 -7.82
CA LYS A 24 0.95 -5.52 -8.49
C LYS A 24 0.18 -6.31 -7.44
N PHE A 25 -1.11 -6.46 -7.66
CA PHE A 25 -1.99 -7.17 -6.73
C PHE A 25 -2.71 -8.31 -7.46
N ILE A 26 -2.63 -9.52 -6.93
CA ILE A 26 -3.27 -10.72 -7.48
C ILE A 26 -4.19 -11.29 -6.40
N GLN A 27 -5.46 -11.51 -6.74
CA GLN A 27 -6.42 -12.10 -5.82
C GLN A 27 -6.75 -13.53 -6.24
N THR A 28 -6.73 -14.44 -5.29
CA THR A 28 -7.24 -15.81 -5.43
C THR A 28 -8.52 -15.96 -4.60
N LYS A 29 -9.14 -17.15 -4.61
CA LYS A 29 -10.34 -17.43 -3.81
C LYS A 29 -10.10 -17.26 -2.30
N SER A 30 -8.88 -17.52 -1.82
CA SER A 30 -8.55 -17.55 -0.39
C SER A 30 -7.54 -16.48 0.05
N SER A 31 -6.81 -15.89 -0.89
CA SER A 31 -5.63 -15.10 -0.59
C SER A 31 -5.46 -13.90 -1.52
N ASN A 32 -4.68 -12.95 -1.07
CA ASN A 32 -4.39 -11.68 -1.72
C ASN A 32 -2.88 -11.52 -1.77
N PHE A 33 -2.28 -11.53 -2.95
CA PHE A 33 -0.84 -11.42 -3.14
C PHE A 33 -0.48 -10.02 -3.60
N CYS A 34 0.52 -9.42 -2.96
CA CYS A 34 1.08 -8.14 -3.36
C CYS A 34 2.56 -8.32 -3.73
N LEU A 35 2.94 -7.84 -4.91
CA LEU A 35 4.32 -7.73 -5.37
C LEU A 35 4.72 -6.25 -5.34
N SER A 36 5.74 -5.88 -4.58
CA SER A 36 6.23 -4.49 -4.49
C SER A 36 7.71 -4.49 -4.09
N ASN A 37 8.41 -3.37 -4.28
CA ASN A 37 9.73 -3.17 -3.68
C ASN A 37 9.64 -2.89 -2.17
N GLU A 38 8.46 -2.53 -1.66
CA GLU A 38 8.26 -2.11 -0.27
C GLU A 38 7.08 -2.81 0.41
N TYR A 39 7.31 -3.32 1.61
CA TYR A 39 6.29 -3.97 2.44
C TYR A 39 5.15 -3.02 2.83
N GLN A 40 5.47 -1.76 3.10
CA GLN A 40 4.49 -0.78 3.54
C GLN A 40 3.46 -0.46 2.44
N ILE A 41 3.88 -0.43 1.17
CA ILE A 41 2.99 -0.28 0.02
C ILE A 41 1.98 -1.43 -0.01
N CYS A 42 2.44 -2.66 0.18
CA CYS A 42 1.56 -3.84 0.22
C CYS A 42 0.56 -3.81 1.39
N ILE A 43 0.99 -3.34 2.57
CA ILE A 43 0.11 -3.16 3.74
C ILE A 43 -0.96 -2.09 3.47
N ASN A 44 -0.59 -0.98 2.85
CA ASN A 44 -1.55 0.08 2.52
C ASN A 44 -2.55 -0.41 1.46
N ALA A 45 -2.07 -1.14 0.45
CA ALA A 45 -2.91 -1.69 -0.62
C ALA A 45 -3.93 -2.74 -0.12
N ILE A 46 -3.56 -3.64 0.81
CA ILE A 46 -4.52 -4.62 1.33
C ILE A 46 -5.60 -3.99 2.22
N LYS A 47 -5.29 -2.91 2.94
CA LYS A 47 -6.28 -2.20 3.77
C LYS A 47 -7.43 -1.62 2.95
N THR A 48 -7.21 -1.23 1.70
CA THR A 48 -8.27 -0.71 0.82
C THR A 48 -9.09 -1.83 0.15
N ARG A 49 -8.61 -3.08 0.18
CA ARG A 49 -9.27 -4.25 -0.44
C ARG A 49 -9.98 -5.15 0.56
N CYS A 50 -9.44 -5.26 1.77
CA CYS A 50 -10.05 -6.06 2.82
C CYS A 50 -11.25 -5.30 3.41
N PRO A 51 -12.43 -5.92 3.53
CA PRO A 51 -13.56 -5.28 4.20
C PRO A 51 -13.19 -4.87 5.63
N SER A 52 -13.68 -3.73 6.10
CA SER A 52 -13.31 -3.15 7.41
C SER A 52 -13.65 -4.05 8.61
N ASN A 53 -14.55 -5.00 8.44
CA ASN A 53 -14.93 -6.00 9.45
C ASN A 53 -14.10 -7.30 9.38
N PHE A 54 -13.04 -7.35 8.57
CA PHE A 54 -12.15 -8.50 8.47
C PHE A 54 -10.79 -8.14 9.08
N SER A 55 -10.24 -9.08 9.83
CA SER A 55 -8.84 -9.06 10.25
C SER A 55 -7.94 -9.42 9.07
N ILE A 56 -6.84 -8.66 8.92
CA ILE A 56 -5.81 -8.92 7.91
C ILE A 56 -4.70 -9.74 8.56
N LYS A 57 -4.45 -10.95 8.04
CA LYS A 57 -3.31 -11.78 8.42
C LYS A 57 -2.29 -11.80 7.28
N ALA A 58 -1.03 -11.52 7.59
CA ALA A 58 0.07 -11.66 6.64
C ALA A 58 0.74 -13.01 6.86
N LYS A 59 0.87 -13.81 5.79
CA LYS A 59 1.71 -15.01 5.77
C LYS A 59 2.94 -14.67 4.93
N GLN A 60 4.11 -14.61 5.58
CA GLN A 60 5.40 -14.27 4.95
C GLN A 60 5.72 -15.20 3.77
N LYS A 61 6.65 -14.91 2.85
CA LYS A 61 7.24 -13.71 2.22
C LYS A 61 8.22 -14.37 1.25
N TYR A 62 7.85 -14.56 0.00
CA TYR A 62 8.76 -15.21 -0.96
C TYR A 62 9.77 -14.15 -1.40
N GLU A 63 11.02 -14.27 -0.93
CA GLU A 63 12.06 -13.25 -1.18
C GLU A 63 12.71 -13.33 -2.56
N TYR A 64 12.34 -14.28 -3.42
CA TYR A 64 13.10 -14.49 -4.65
C TYR A 64 12.19 -14.71 -5.86
N TYR A 65 11.93 -13.62 -6.59
CA TYR A 65 11.93 -13.70 -8.05
C TYR A 65 13.34 -13.31 -8.52
N ILE A 66 13.99 -14.27 -9.18
CA ILE A 66 15.29 -14.16 -9.84
C ILE A 66 15.36 -12.80 -10.57
N ASP A 67 16.26 -11.90 -10.13
CA ASP A 67 16.55 -10.56 -10.66
C ASP A 67 15.66 -9.34 -10.31
N SER A 68 14.91 -9.33 -9.19
CA SER A 68 14.33 -8.04 -8.73
C SER A 68 14.27 -7.87 -7.23
N ASP A 69 14.54 -6.65 -6.73
CA ASP A 69 14.39 -6.22 -5.32
C ASP A 69 12.92 -6.24 -4.82
N ARG A 70 12.07 -7.05 -5.44
CA ARG A 70 10.64 -7.13 -5.20
C ARG A 70 10.32 -8.24 -4.21
N ILE A 71 9.51 -7.89 -3.22
CA ILE A 71 8.94 -8.83 -2.27
C ILE A 71 7.55 -9.28 -2.74
N ILE A 72 7.19 -10.52 -2.43
CA ILE A 72 5.80 -10.99 -2.51
C ILE A 72 5.26 -11.22 -1.11
N VAL A 73 4.13 -10.59 -0.80
CA VAL A 73 3.41 -10.74 0.47
C VAL A 73 2.07 -11.38 0.21
N GLU A 74 1.77 -12.48 0.92
CA GLU A 74 0.44 -13.07 0.95
C GLU A 74 -0.37 -12.51 2.13
N PHE A 75 -1.58 -12.05 1.84
CA PHE A 75 -2.56 -11.62 2.81
C PHE A 75 -3.81 -12.51 2.78
N VAL A 76 -4.36 -12.78 3.95
CA VAL A 76 -5.66 -13.42 4.12
C VAL A 76 -6.58 -12.46 4.89
N CYS A 77 -7.75 -12.21 4.31
CA CYS A 77 -8.84 -11.51 4.96
C CYS A 77 -9.70 -12.56 5.69
N SER A 78 -9.79 -12.50 7.02
CA SER A 78 -10.65 -13.38 7.80
C SER A 78 -11.63 -12.56 8.64
N LYS A 79 -12.92 -12.95 8.69
CA LYS A 79 -13.87 -12.35 9.64
C LYS A 79 -13.29 -12.48 11.06
N GLY A 80 -13.26 -11.34 11.76
CA GLY A 80 -12.89 -11.29 13.17
C GLY A 80 -13.89 -12.02 14.06
#